data_AF-A0A382L562-F1
#
_entry.id   AF-A0A382L562-F1
#
_cell.length_a   1.000
_cell.length_b   1.000
_cell.length_c   1.000
_cell.angle_alpha   90.00
_cell.angle_beta   90.00
_cell.angle_gamma   90.00
#
_symmetry.space_group_name_H-M   'P 1'
#
loop_
_entity.id
_entity.type
_entity.pdbx_description
1 polymer ?
#
loop_
_entity_poly.entity_id
_entity_poly.type
_entity_poly.pdbx_seq_one_letter_code
_entity_poly.pdbx_strand_id
1 'polypeptide(L)'
;LDTLPSYETITVIIDTAFAFNLLNYTDTIIFRSRLWGDLNNDYQISVEDVLAFNQAWPHSSTDLGPVVGVPPFLSPSPDGELNLTDLSAFGKMWIWYYHEYNTDSLSSMYLSNEKGLTGTVSKNNISLSIPKMAYAAEIVFFNANQSLDNLIINNLRSGAFNYSLSDSIQNSISFIIADKNGLDSTLLFSASLDFPEDFISNVQYKFIDDKANEISIGTGQLILKILPDKFDVYQNYPNPFNAETIIRYDLPKSEDVSIKIYDIIGREIYSVLYKKQKPGKNSFIWKGDSNIGGLVSSGMYFLQISAGKELKRMKMILLK
;
A
#
# COMPACT_ATOMS: atom_id res chain seq x y z
N LEU A 1 -14.87 22.59 35.30
CA LEU A 1 -15.60 23.20 34.16
C LEU A 1 -16.04 22.02 33.34
N ASP A 2 -17.34 21.69 33.36
CA ASP A 2 -17.86 20.59 32.52
C ASP A 2 -17.64 20.98 31.07
N THR A 3 -16.64 20.36 30.45
CA THR A 3 -16.37 20.47 29.03
C THR A 3 -17.53 19.79 28.31
N LEU A 4 -18.19 20.49 27.39
CA LEU A 4 -19.23 19.88 26.58
C LEU A 4 -18.68 18.63 25.89
N PRO A 5 -19.41 17.50 25.94
CA PRO A 5 -19.07 16.32 25.15
C PRO A 5 -18.87 16.70 23.68
N SER A 6 -17.91 16.06 23.00
CA SER A 6 -17.68 16.29 21.58
C SER A 6 -18.92 15.98 20.75
N TYR A 7 -19.01 16.63 19.58
CA TYR A 7 -20.10 16.46 18.62
C TYR A 7 -21.51 16.89 19.10
N GLU A 8 -21.63 17.57 20.24
CA GLU A 8 -22.86 18.23 20.69
C GLU A 8 -23.09 19.62 20.08
N THR A 9 -24.37 20.00 19.96
CA THR A 9 -24.83 21.32 19.55
C THR A 9 -25.73 21.93 20.62
N ILE A 10 -25.37 23.11 21.12
CA ILE A 10 -26.25 23.93 21.95
C ILE A 10 -26.85 25.02 21.05
N THR A 11 -28.17 25.03 20.94
CA THR A 11 -28.90 26.12 20.30
C THR A 11 -29.48 27.04 21.37
N VAL A 12 -28.98 28.27 21.42
CA VAL A 12 -29.49 29.34 22.28
C VAL A 12 -30.39 30.23 21.44
N ILE A 13 -31.70 30.12 21.67
CA ILE A 13 -32.69 31.01 21.07
C ILE A 13 -32.81 32.23 21.99
N ILE A 14 -32.36 33.37 21.51
CA ILE A 14 -32.56 34.66 22.15
C ILE A 14 -33.87 35.20 21.59
N ASP A 15 -34.93 35.14 22.39
CA ASP A 15 -36.17 35.82 22.07
C ASP A 15 -36.30 37.07 22.95
N THR A 16 -36.33 38.25 22.33
CA THR A 16 -36.41 39.55 23.01
C THR A 16 -35.30 39.83 24.03
N ALA A 17 -34.02 39.75 23.62
CA ALA A 17 -32.96 40.33 24.44
C ALA A 17 -33.08 41.86 24.45
N PHE A 18 -33.08 42.43 25.66
CA PHE A 18 -33.18 43.87 25.87
C PHE A 18 -31.78 44.49 25.89
N ALA A 19 -31.38 45.14 24.79
CA ALA A 19 -30.21 45.99 24.80
C ALA A 19 -30.56 47.35 25.44
N PHE A 20 -29.62 48.00 26.12
CA PHE A 20 -29.82 49.27 26.87
C PHE A 20 -30.42 50.42 26.02
N ASN A 21 -30.47 50.27 24.71
CA ASN A 21 -31.00 51.18 23.70
C ASN A 21 -32.40 50.81 23.17
N LEU A 22 -33.21 50.04 23.91
CA LEU A 22 -34.65 49.77 23.64
C LEU A 22 -34.95 49.02 22.32
N LEU A 23 -33.97 48.34 21.73
CA LEU A 23 -34.18 47.47 20.58
C LEU A 23 -34.40 46.03 21.05
N ASN A 24 -35.56 45.47 20.71
CA ASN A 24 -35.80 44.03 20.86
C ASN A 24 -35.05 43.31 19.73
N TYR A 25 -34.13 42.42 20.11
CA TYR A 25 -33.40 41.58 19.17
C TYR A 25 -33.76 40.12 19.42
N THR A 26 -34.14 39.42 18.36
CA THR A 26 -34.37 37.97 18.35
C THR A 26 -33.30 37.35 17.46
N ASP A 27 -32.55 36.39 18.00
CA ASP A 27 -31.45 35.73 17.30
C ASP A 27 -31.28 34.29 17.79
N THR A 28 -30.59 33.47 17.01
CA THR A 28 -30.30 32.08 17.36
C THR A 28 -28.79 31.88 17.30
N ILE A 29 -28.17 31.69 18.47
CA ILE A 29 -26.75 31.39 18.59
C ILE A 29 -26.59 29.87 18.70
N ILE A 30 -25.78 29.28 17.83
CA ILE A 30 -25.50 27.85 17.84
C ILE A 30 -24.05 27.64 18.29
N PHE A 31 -23.84 26.97 19.41
CA PHE A 31 -22.53 26.50 19.85
C PHE A 31 -22.37 25.04 19.45
N ARG A 32 -21.35 24.73 18.64
CA ARG A 32 -20.97 23.36 18.31
C ARG A 32 -19.71 23.02 19.09
N SER A 33 -19.73 21.91 19.83
CA SER A 33 -18.50 21.34 20.34
C SER A 33 -17.67 20.78 19.18
N ARG A 34 -16.34 20.80 19.32
CA ARG A 34 -15.44 20.27 18.29
C ARG A 34 -15.52 18.75 18.26
N LEU A 35 -15.19 18.19 17.10
CA LEU A 35 -14.97 16.76 17.01
C LEU A 35 -13.64 16.42 17.70
N TRP A 36 -13.66 15.61 18.74
CA TRP A 36 -12.42 15.33 19.47
C TRP A 36 -11.49 14.48 18.60
N GLY A 37 -10.23 14.90 18.45
CA GLY A 37 -9.29 14.27 17.52
C GLY A 37 -9.27 14.90 16.11
N ASP A 38 -10.17 15.85 15.80
CA ASP A 38 -10.01 16.76 14.66
C ASP A 38 -9.00 17.87 15.07
N LEU A 39 -7.80 17.80 14.51
CA LEU A 39 -6.66 18.65 14.87
C LEU A 39 -6.51 19.83 13.90
N ASN A 40 -7.15 19.79 12.73
CA ASN A 40 -7.10 20.85 11.74
C ASN A 40 -8.39 21.72 11.71
N ASN A 41 -9.44 21.32 12.43
CA ASN A 41 -10.77 21.94 12.54
C ASN A 41 -11.58 21.95 11.24
N ASP A 42 -11.45 20.91 10.40
CA ASP A 42 -12.24 20.73 9.18
C ASP A 42 -13.52 19.88 9.39
N TYR A 43 -13.79 19.48 10.63
CA TYR A 43 -14.88 18.60 11.06
C TYR A 43 -14.79 17.17 10.53
N GLN A 44 -13.61 16.73 10.13
CA GLN A 44 -13.31 15.35 9.74
C GLN A 44 -12.22 14.78 10.66
N ILE A 45 -12.22 13.45 10.84
CA ILE A 45 -11.04 12.75 11.40
C ILE A 45 -10.43 11.96 10.26
N SER A 46 -9.28 12.42 9.80
CA SER A 46 -8.67 12.02 8.53
C SER A 46 -7.18 11.69 8.69
N VAL A 47 -6.53 11.35 7.58
CA VAL A 47 -5.08 11.14 7.54
C VAL A 47 -4.30 12.40 7.92
N GLU A 48 -4.84 13.60 7.67
CA GLU A 48 -4.27 14.86 8.12
C GLU A 48 -4.18 14.96 9.65
N ASP A 49 -5.21 14.50 10.37
CA ASP A 49 -5.21 14.52 11.84
C ASP A 49 -4.24 13.50 12.41
N VAL A 50 -4.13 12.33 11.78
CA VAL A 50 -3.13 11.31 12.15
C VAL A 50 -1.71 11.83 11.93
N LEU A 51 -1.46 12.55 10.83
CA LEU A 51 -0.17 13.19 10.57
C LEU A 51 0.13 14.26 11.60
N ALA A 52 -0.82 15.16 11.86
CA ALA A 52 -0.68 16.22 12.86
C ALA A 52 -0.38 15.62 14.24
N PHE A 53 -1.08 14.56 14.64
CA PHE A 53 -0.81 13.90 15.90
C PHE A 53 0.57 13.24 15.94
N ASN A 54 0.97 12.55 14.87
CA ASN A 54 2.27 11.89 14.78
C ASN A 54 3.46 12.87 14.82
N GLN A 55 3.35 14.01 14.14
CA GLN A 55 4.39 15.05 14.13
C GLN A 55 4.59 15.69 15.51
N ALA A 56 3.49 15.83 16.23
CA ALA A 56 3.45 16.46 17.53
C ALA A 56 3.92 15.50 18.66
N TRP A 57 3.80 14.18 18.43
CA TRP A 57 4.17 13.15 19.40
C TRP A 57 5.69 12.98 19.64
N PRO A 58 6.15 12.85 20.91
CA PRO A 58 5.45 13.00 22.19
C PRO A 58 5.78 14.35 22.88
N HIS A 59 5.92 15.44 22.15
CA HIS A 59 6.52 16.69 22.68
C HIS A 59 5.67 17.95 22.44
N SER A 60 4.37 17.80 22.15
CA SER A 60 3.47 18.90 21.76
C SER A 60 2.28 19.09 22.71
N SER A 61 1.46 20.11 22.44
CA SER A 61 0.19 20.37 23.13
C SER A 61 -0.97 19.43 22.74
N THR A 62 -0.70 18.26 22.16
CA THR A 62 -1.76 17.34 21.69
C THR A 62 -2.20 16.38 22.79
N ASP A 63 -2.57 16.98 23.91
CA ASP A 63 -3.09 16.33 25.10
C ASP A 63 -4.60 16.07 24.88
N LEU A 64 -4.89 14.87 24.41
CA LEU A 64 -6.20 14.41 23.99
C LEU A 64 -6.88 13.54 25.06
N GLY A 65 -6.18 13.15 26.11
CA GLY A 65 -6.69 12.31 27.18
C GLY A 65 -6.39 12.87 28.56
N PRO A 66 -6.95 12.27 29.62
CA PRO A 66 -7.98 11.24 29.61
C PRO A 66 -9.31 11.72 29.04
N VAL A 67 -10.13 10.78 28.58
CA VAL A 67 -11.50 11.02 28.09
C VAL A 67 -12.50 10.15 28.85
N VAL A 68 -13.69 10.69 29.09
CA VAL A 68 -14.85 9.96 29.63
C VAL A 68 -15.94 9.87 28.56
N GLY A 69 -16.76 8.81 28.59
CA GLY A 69 -17.86 8.61 27.65
C GLY A 69 -17.52 7.66 26.51
N VAL A 70 -18.36 7.67 25.48
CA VAL A 70 -18.20 6.87 24.26
C VAL A 70 -18.27 7.80 23.04
N PRO A 71 -17.49 7.56 21.98
CA PRO A 71 -17.65 8.31 20.74
C PRO A 71 -19.10 8.27 20.22
N PRO A 72 -19.58 9.37 19.60
CA PRO A 72 -18.86 10.63 19.39
C PRO A 72 -18.85 11.58 20.57
N PHE A 73 -19.48 11.24 21.70
CA PHE A 73 -19.71 12.12 22.84
C PHE A 73 -18.64 11.95 23.92
N LEU A 74 -17.36 12.07 23.54
CA LEU A 74 -16.27 12.05 24.51
C LEU A 74 -16.19 13.38 25.25
N SER A 75 -16.04 13.30 26.56
CA SER A 75 -15.74 14.44 27.44
C SER A 75 -14.25 14.42 27.78
N PRO A 76 -13.42 15.25 27.14
CA PRO A 76 -11.99 15.28 27.39
C PRO A 76 -11.65 16.03 28.67
N SER A 77 -10.70 15.51 29.44
CA SER A 77 -10.11 16.20 30.60
C SER A 77 -8.58 16.16 30.50
N PRO A 78 -7.98 16.92 29.54
CA PRO A 78 -6.54 16.97 29.33
C PRO A 78 -5.79 17.24 30.65
N ASP A 79 -4.78 16.42 30.96
CA ASP A 79 -4.05 16.45 32.24
C ASP A 79 -2.62 16.99 32.13
N GLY A 80 -2.18 17.32 30.93
CA GLY A 80 -0.85 17.80 30.58
C GLY A 80 0.18 16.70 30.34
N GLU A 81 -0.20 15.42 30.46
CA GLU A 81 0.71 14.28 30.33
C GLU A 81 0.53 13.54 29.00
N LEU A 82 1.47 13.70 28.06
CA LEU A 82 1.44 12.97 26.78
C LEU A 82 1.77 11.49 26.98
N ASN A 83 0.75 10.64 26.95
CA ASN A 83 0.86 9.21 27.20
C ASN A 83 -0.17 8.37 26.41
N LEU A 84 -0.25 7.07 26.72
CA LEU A 84 -1.12 6.14 25.98
C LEU A 84 -2.62 6.47 26.10
N THR A 85 -3.03 7.28 27.08
CA THR A 85 -4.41 7.78 27.20
C THR A 85 -4.78 8.70 26.05
N ASP A 86 -3.87 9.56 25.59
CA ASP A 86 -4.08 10.44 24.41
C ASP A 86 -4.24 9.62 23.15
N LEU A 87 -3.35 8.64 22.97
CA LEU A 87 -3.39 7.73 21.83
C LEU A 87 -4.71 6.93 21.83
N SER A 88 -5.17 6.50 23.00
CA SER A 88 -6.46 5.82 23.15
C SER A 88 -7.64 6.75 22.85
N ALA A 89 -7.59 8.00 23.30
CA ALA A 89 -8.64 8.98 23.03
C ALA A 89 -8.79 9.24 21.53
N PHE A 90 -7.67 9.50 20.85
CA PHE A 90 -7.64 9.66 19.39
C PHE A 90 -8.15 8.39 18.69
N GLY A 91 -7.61 7.22 19.06
CA GLY A 91 -7.99 5.95 18.44
C GLY A 91 -9.49 5.62 18.58
N LYS A 92 -10.11 5.94 19.72
CA LYS A 92 -11.56 5.75 19.92
C LYS A 92 -12.39 6.61 18.96
N MET A 93 -12.05 7.89 18.84
CA MET A 93 -12.75 8.80 17.94
C MET A 93 -12.54 8.43 16.48
N TRP A 94 -11.31 8.04 16.12
CA TRP A 94 -10.98 7.56 14.78
C TRP A 94 -11.80 6.32 14.40
N ILE A 95 -11.87 5.30 15.27
CA ILE A 95 -12.67 4.08 15.04
C ILE A 95 -14.14 4.43 14.79
N TRP A 96 -14.72 5.30 15.62
CA TRP A 96 -16.11 5.71 15.46
C TRP A 96 -16.35 6.48 14.17
N TYR A 97 -15.52 7.49 13.89
CA TYR A 97 -15.68 8.33 12.71
C TYR A 97 -15.59 7.48 11.44
N TYR A 98 -14.65 6.53 11.41
CA TYR A 98 -14.50 5.62 10.28
C TYR A 98 -15.68 4.64 10.17
N HIS A 99 -16.17 4.05 11.27
CA HIS A 99 -17.36 3.20 11.19
C HIS A 99 -18.60 3.94 10.66
N GLU A 100 -18.77 5.21 11.02
CA GLU A 100 -19.96 6.00 10.66
C GLU A 100 -19.85 6.63 9.26
N TYR A 101 -18.67 7.11 8.86
CA TYR A 101 -18.48 7.95 7.66
C TYR A 101 -17.62 7.33 6.56
N ASN A 102 -17.01 6.16 6.77
CA ASN A 102 -16.19 5.50 5.74
C ASN A 102 -17.03 5.06 4.52
N THR A 103 -18.35 4.87 4.67
CA THR A 103 -19.22 4.60 3.51
C THR A 103 -19.44 5.83 2.63
N ASP A 104 -19.32 7.06 3.17
CA ASP A 104 -19.69 8.31 2.50
C ASP A 104 -18.51 9.21 2.10
N SER A 105 -17.40 9.19 2.84
CA SER A 105 -16.20 9.97 2.47
C SER A 105 -15.57 9.53 1.14
N LEU A 106 -15.78 8.28 0.75
CA LEU A 106 -15.16 7.65 -0.41
C LEU A 106 -16.08 7.51 -1.63
N SER A 107 -17.39 7.73 -1.46
CA SER A 107 -18.38 7.69 -2.55
C SER A 107 -18.43 9.00 -3.36
N SER A 108 -17.82 10.08 -2.87
CA SER A 108 -17.69 11.35 -3.61
C SER A 108 -16.44 11.42 -4.52
N MET A 109 -15.52 10.46 -4.43
CA MET A 109 -14.31 10.36 -5.29
C MET A 109 -14.59 9.71 -6.65
N TYR A 110 -15.63 10.16 -7.34
CA TYR A 110 -15.73 9.94 -8.78
C TYR A 110 -14.98 11.10 -9.45
N LEU A 111 -13.75 10.83 -9.91
CA LEU A 111 -12.89 11.67 -10.76
C LEU A 111 -11.66 12.29 -10.05
N SER A 112 -10.63 11.48 -9.82
CA SER A 112 -9.26 11.97 -10.02
C SER A 112 -8.45 10.90 -10.76
N ASN A 113 -8.15 11.23 -12.00
CA ASN A 113 -7.44 10.40 -12.95
C ASN A 113 -5.95 10.65 -12.75
N GLU A 114 -5.31 9.95 -11.81
CA GLU A 114 -3.85 9.90 -11.73
C GLU A 114 -3.37 8.46 -11.47
N LYS A 115 -2.21 8.14 -12.06
CA LYS A 115 -1.65 6.78 -12.24
C LYS A 115 -1.99 5.85 -11.08
N GLY A 116 -2.68 4.75 -11.40
CA GLY A 116 -2.98 3.70 -10.42
C GLY A 116 -1.73 3.25 -9.67
N LEU A 117 -1.94 2.84 -8.41
CA LEU A 117 -0.90 2.24 -7.59
C LEU A 117 -0.27 1.04 -8.32
N THR A 118 1.03 0.83 -8.09
CA THR A 118 1.76 -0.28 -8.70
C THR A 118 2.49 -1.07 -7.64
N GLY A 119 2.74 -2.34 -7.90
CA GLY A 119 3.36 -3.21 -6.94
C GLY A 119 3.55 -4.62 -7.46
N THR A 120 3.92 -5.51 -6.56
CA THR A 120 4.16 -6.92 -6.85
C THR A 120 3.74 -7.77 -5.67
N VAL A 121 3.45 -9.04 -5.93
CA VAL A 121 3.20 -10.04 -4.89
C VAL A 121 4.31 -11.08 -4.91
N SER A 122 4.76 -11.54 -3.74
CA SER A 122 5.61 -12.72 -3.61
C SER A 122 5.23 -13.47 -2.34
N LYS A 123 4.90 -14.75 -2.48
CA LYS A 123 4.32 -15.58 -1.42
C LYS A 123 3.10 -14.93 -0.77
N ASN A 124 3.21 -14.53 0.49
CA ASN A 124 2.21 -13.84 1.28
C ASN A 124 2.46 -12.33 1.39
N ASN A 125 3.40 -11.76 0.62
CA ASN A 125 3.79 -10.35 0.72
C ASN A 125 3.31 -9.56 -0.49
N ILE A 126 2.66 -8.43 -0.22
CA ILE A 126 2.34 -7.38 -1.18
C ILE A 126 3.36 -6.25 -0.99
N SER A 127 4.04 -5.89 -2.07
CA SER A 127 4.93 -4.74 -2.12
C SER A 127 4.28 -3.65 -2.97
N LEU A 128 3.89 -2.54 -2.34
CA LEU A 128 3.19 -1.43 -2.97
C LEU A 128 4.15 -0.24 -3.14
N SER A 129 4.30 0.27 -4.37
CA SER A 129 5.06 1.49 -4.65
C SER A 129 4.18 2.72 -4.41
N ILE A 130 4.66 3.66 -3.60
CA ILE A 130 3.94 4.88 -3.25
C ILE A 130 4.72 6.13 -3.72
N PRO A 131 4.08 7.31 -3.82
CA PRO A 131 4.76 8.55 -4.12
C PRO A 131 5.92 8.84 -3.15
N LYS A 132 7.01 9.41 -3.68
CA LYS A 132 8.09 9.91 -2.82
C LYS A 132 7.60 11.11 -2.01
N MET A 133 8.24 11.35 -0.87
CA MET A 133 7.91 12.47 0.03
C MET A 133 6.52 12.38 0.69
N ALA A 134 5.87 11.22 0.63
CA ALA A 134 4.69 10.96 1.45
C ALA A 134 5.09 10.85 2.92
N TYR A 135 4.42 11.61 3.79
CA TYR A 135 4.58 11.52 5.25
C TYR A 135 3.40 10.81 5.89
N ALA A 136 2.23 10.86 5.25
CA ALA A 136 1.10 10.05 5.65
C ALA A 136 0.33 9.52 4.44
N ALA A 137 -0.39 8.43 4.68
CA ALA A 137 -1.16 7.73 3.68
C ALA A 137 -2.44 7.16 4.29
N GLU A 138 -3.55 7.32 3.59
CA GLU A 138 -4.73 6.50 3.75
C GLU A 138 -4.81 5.55 2.56
N ILE A 139 -4.96 4.25 2.82
CA ILE A 139 -5.04 3.21 1.80
C ILE A 139 -6.14 2.23 2.20
N VAL A 140 -7.12 2.05 1.33
CA VAL A 140 -8.23 1.12 1.53
C VAL A 140 -8.19 0.07 0.43
N PHE A 141 -8.05 -1.19 0.81
CA PHE A 141 -8.25 -2.34 -0.07
C PHE A 141 -9.66 -2.88 0.14
N PHE A 142 -10.37 -3.17 -0.94
CA PHE A 142 -11.71 -3.74 -0.89
C PHE A 142 -11.99 -4.57 -2.13
N ASN A 143 -13.04 -5.40 -2.09
CA ASN A 143 -13.44 -6.28 -3.21
C ASN A 143 -12.27 -7.09 -3.78
N ALA A 144 -11.40 -7.62 -2.91
CA ALA A 144 -10.26 -8.40 -3.33
C ALA A 144 -10.65 -9.83 -3.75
N ASN A 145 -9.87 -10.43 -4.66
CA ASN A 145 -10.01 -11.83 -5.05
C ASN A 145 -9.51 -12.81 -3.97
N GLN A 146 -9.04 -12.30 -2.84
CA GLN A 146 -8.58 -13.04 -1.66
C GLN A 146 -9.11 -12.38 -0.40
N SER A 147 -9.09 -13.10 0.73
CA SER A 147 -9.39 -12.51 2.03
C SER A 147 -8.34 -11.45 2.37
N LEU A 148 -8.81 -10.29 2.80
CA LEU A 148 -8.00 -9.19 3.34
C LEU A 148 -7.83 -9.28 4.86
N ASP A 149 -8.40 -10.31 5.49
CA ASP A 149 -8.35 -10.50 6.94
C ASP A 149 -6.89 -10.65 7.39
N ASN A 150 -6.52 -9.92 8.45
CA ASN A 150 -5.19 -9.94 9.04
C ASN A 150 -4.04 -9.50 8.10
N LEU A 151 -4.33 -8.73 7.04
CA LEU A 151 -3.29 -8.06 6.30
C LEU A 151 -2.59 -7.03 7.22
N ILE A 152 -1.27 -7.14 7.37
CA ILE A 152 -0.48 -6.28 8.26
C ILE A 152 0.61 -5.55 7.49
N ILE A 153 0.91 -4.31 7.87
CA ILE A 153 2.04 -3.56 7.34
C ILE A 153 3.30 -3.80 8.18
N ASN A 154 4.42 -4.11 7.54
CA ASN A 154 5.58 -4.73 8.21
C ASN A 154 6.89 -3.95 8.14
N ASN A 155 6.94 -2.85 7.40
CA ASN A 155 8.18 -2.09 7.19
C ASN A 155 8.11 -0.64 7.69
N LEU A 156 7.20 -0.34 8.61
CA LEU A 156 7.14 0.98 9.24
C LEU A 156 8.30 1.19 10.21
N ARG A 157 8.79 2.42 10.28
CA ARG A 157 9.88 2.80 11.19
C ARG A 157 9.37 2.95 12.62
N SER A 158 10.29 2.88 13.58
CA SER A 158 9.96 3.16 14.98
C SER A 158 9.45 4.60 15.12
N GLY A 159 8.27 4.76 15.74
CA GLY A 159 7.61 6.05 15.91
C GLY A 159 6.58 6.40 14.82
N ALA A 160 6.46 5.59 13.76
CA ALA A 160 5.35 5.71 12.82
C ALA A 160 4.03 5.28 13.50
N PHE A 161 2.93 5.94 13.14
CA PHE A 161 1.58 5.55 13.52
C PHE A 161 0.95 4.74 12.40
N ASN A 162 0.19 3.72 12.78
CA ASN A 162 -0.60 2.89 11.88
C ASN A 162 -1.92 2.53 12.56
N TYR A 163 -3.01 3.03 12.00
CA TYR A 163 -4.37 2.65 12.36
C TYR A 163 -4.91 1.79 11.24
N SER A 164 -5.43 0.61 11.58
CA SER A 164 -6.02 -0.29 10.59
C SER A 164 -7.37 -0.80 11.05
N LEU A 165 -8.36 -0.77 10.15
CA LEU A 165 -9.68 -1.32 10.39
C LEU A 165 -10.02 -2.30 9.28
N SER A 166 -10.35 -3.54 9.65
CA SER A 166 -10.83 -4.56 8.72
C SER A 166 -12.33 -4.81 8.91
N ASP A 167 -13.06 -4.90 7.80
CA ASP A 167 -14.42 -5.42 7.76
C ASP A 167 -14.43 -6.73 6.97
N SER A 168 -14.47 -7.85 7.70
CA SER A 168 -14.50 -9.19 7.10
C SER A 168 -15.80 -9.48 6.35
N ILE A 169 -16.90 -8.79 6.66
CA ILE A 169 -18.18 -8.97 5.96
C ILE A 169 -18.11 -8.33 4.57
N GLN A 170 -17.50 -7.15 4.49
CA GLN A 170 -17.31 -6.43 3.23
C GLN A 170 -16.02 -6.82 2.47
N ASN A 171 -15.19 -7.68 3.06
CA ASN A 171 -13.83 -7.99 2.59
C ASN A 171 -13.06 -6.71 2.24
N SER A 172 -12.94 -5.83 3.24
CA SER A 172 -12.22 -4.57 3.14
C SER A 172 -11.26 -4.38 4.31
N ILE A 173 -10.16 -3.68 4.07
CA ILE A 173 -9.24 -3.24 5.11
C ILE A 173 -8.69 -1.86 4.76
N SER A 174 -8.68 -0.99 5.76
CA SER A 174 -8.12 0.36 5.68
C SER A 174 -6.83 0.44 6.48
N PHE A 175 -5.92 1.28 6.02
CA PHE A 175 -4.69 1.65 6.70
C PHE A 175 -4.57 3.17 6.67
N ILE A 176 -4.41 3.79 7.83
CA ILE A 176 -3.99 5.18 7.96
C ILE A 176 -2.65 5.20 8.66
N ILE A 177 -1.65 5.69 7.94
CA ILE A 177 -0.25 5.59 8.30
C ILE A 177 0.31 7.01 8.34
N ALA A 178 1.11 7.35 9.35
CA ALA A 178 1.89 8.58 9.37
C ALA A 178 3.27 8.37 9.99
N ASP A 179 4.29 9.02 9.42
CA ASP A 179 5.63 9.10 9.98
C ASP A 179 6.19 10.51 9.78
N LYS A 180 6.53 11.18 10.88
CA LYS A 180 7.14 12.51 10.91
C LYS A 180 8.49 12.61 10.20
N ASN A 181 9.12 11.48 9.85
CA ASN A 181 10.35 11.42 9.07
C ASN A 181 10.13 10.96 7.61
N GLY A 182 8.88 10.84 7.18
CA GLY A 182 8.49 10.37 5.86
C GLY A 182 8.41 8.85 5.75
N LEU A 183 7.48 8.38 4.92
CA LEU A 183 7.28 6.98 4.57
C LEU A 183 8.31 6.52 3.55
N ASP A 184 8.65 5.22 3.59
CA ASP A 184 9.42 4.60 2.52
C ASP A 184 8.59 4.59 1.23
N SER A 185 9.22 4.79 0.06
CA SER A 185 8.54 4.75 -1.24
C SER A 185 7.99 3.37 -1.62
N THR A 186 8.14 2.39 -0.73
CA THR A 186 7.59 1.05 -0.85
C THR A 186 7.01 0.63 0.49
N LEU A 187 5.73 0.28 0.51
CA LEU A 187 5.05 -0.30 1.67
C LEU A 187 4.96 -1.82 1.49
N LEU A 188 5.28 -2.56 2.55
CA LEU A 188 5.24 -4.01 2.57
C LEU A 188 4.09 -4.47 3.46
N PHE A 189 3.12 -5.13 2.85
CA PHE A 189 2.02 -5.78 3.54
C PHE A 189 2.22 -7.29 3.52
N SER A 190 1.87 -7.98 4.60
CA SER A 190 1.89 -9.44 4.65
C SER A 190 0.54 -9.99 5.05
N ALA A 191 0.09 -11.01 4.33
CA ALA A 191 -1.10 -11.78 4.64
C ALA A 191 -0.73 -13.04 5.46
N SER A 192 -1.74 -13.64 6.09
CA SER A 192 -1.59 -14.88 6.85
C SER A 192 -1.33 -16.11 5.99
N LEU A 193 -1.72 -16.07 4.71
CA LEU A 193 -1.60 -17.17 3.76
C LEU A 193 -0.90 -16.71 2.49
N ASP A 194 -0.24 -17.65 1.82
CA ASP A 194 0.36 -17.40 0.51
C ASP A 194 -0.71 -17.09 -0.54
N PHE A 195 -0.42 -16.11 -1.39
CA PHE A 195 -1.25 -15.80 -2.54
C PHE A 195 -1.06 -16.88 -3.61
N PRO A 196 -2.12 -17.60 -4.01
CA PRO A 196 -2.02 -18.68 -5.01
C PRO A 196 -1.87 -18.14 -6.44
N GLU A 197 -2.28 -16.90 -6.70
CA GLU A 197 -2.34 -16.25 -8.01
C GLU A 197 -2.04 -14.75 -7.90
N ASP A 198 -2.17 -14.03 -9.02
CA ASP A 198 -2.14 -12.57 -9.02
C ASP A 198 -3.17 -12.00 -8.03
N PHE A 199 -2.74 -11.02 -7.24
CA PHE A 199 -3.62 -10.33 -6.30
C PHE A 199 -4.39 -9.22 -7.02
N ILE A 200 -5.72 -9.25 -6.92
CA ILE A 200 -6.61 -8.29 -7.55
C ILE A 200 -7.48 -7.70 -6.44
N SER A 201 -7.50 -6.37 -6.32
CA SER A 201 -8.33 -5.66 -5.35
C SER A 201 -8.70 -4.30 -5.89
N ASN A 202 -9.85 -3.76 -5.50
CA ASN A 202 -10.06 -2.32 -5.65
C ASN A 202 -9.29 -1.61 -4.54
N VAL A 203 -8.67 -0.49 -4.90
CA VAL A 203 -7.90 0.33 -3.97
C VAL A 203 -8.39 1.76 -4.05
N GLN A 204 -8.52 2.38 -2.89
CA GLN A 204 -8.64 3.83 -2.72
C GLN A 204 -7.44 4.29 -1.91
N TYR A 205 -6.92 5.46 -2.24
CA TYR A 205 -5.75 5.98 -1.55
C TYR A 205 -5.70 7.51 -1.55
N LYS A 206 -5.03 8.04 -0.52
CA LYS A 206 -4.64 9.44 -0.39
C LYS A 206 -3.26 9.49 0.23
N PHE A 207 -2.34 10.23 -0.38
CA PHE A 207 -0.99 10.48 0.13
C PHE A 207 -0.80 11.97 0.36
N ILE A 208 -0.25 12.33 1.51
CA ILE A 208 0.02 13.73 1.88
C ILE A 208 1.48 13.93 2.28
N ASP A 209 1.99 15.15 2.07
CA ASP A 209 3.35 15.55 2.45
C ASP A 209 3.44 15.96 3.94
N ASP A 210 4.61 16.44 4.36
CA ASP A 210 4.89 16.88 5.74
C ASP A 210 4.06 18.09 6.18
N LYS A 211 3.43 18.80 5.25
CA LYS A 211 2.61 19.98 5.51
C LYS A 211 1.13 19.71 5.27
N ALA A 212 0.75 18.43 5.20
CA ALA A 212 -0.59 17.98 4.89
C ALA A 212 -1.11 18.42 3.51
N ASN A 213 -0.22 18.74 2.56
CA ASN A 213 -0.63 18.95 1.18
C ASN A 213 -0.83 17.60 0.49
N GLU A 214 -1.88 17.49 -0.32
CA GLU A 214 -2.12 16.33 -1.16
C GLU A 214 -0.97 16.13 -2.17
N ILE A 215 -0.37 14.94 -2.15
CA ILE A 215 0.59 14.50 -3.16
C ILE A 215 -0.15 13.75 -4.26
N SER A 216 -1.06 12.86 -3.88
CA SER A 216 -1.80 12.02 -4.82
C SER A 216 -3.02 11.41 -4.14
N ILE A 217 -4.13 11.37 -4.87
CA ILE A 217 -5.38 10.78 -4.43
C ILE A 217 -6.01 10.02 -5.59
N GLY A 218 -6.58 8.83 -5.33
CA GLY A 218 -7.17 8.06 -6.40
C GLY A 218 -7.94 6.83 -5.95
N THR A 219 -8.70 6.29 -6.91
CA THR A 219 -9.47 5.05 -6.77
C THR A 219 -9.32 4.22 -8.04
N GLY A 220 -9.25 2.90 -7.92
CA GLY A 220 -9.20 2.03 -9.07
C GLY A 220 -8.93 0.57 -8.75
N GLN A 221 -8.83 -0.25 -9.79
CA GLN A 221 -8.44 -1.65 -9.64
C GLN A 221 -6.91 -1.77 -9.58
N LEU A 222 -6.42 -2.43 -8.54
CA LEU A 222 -5.05 -2.83 -8.34
C LEU A 222 -4.86 -4.28 -8.76
N ILE A 223 -3.98 -4.52 -9.74
CA ILE A 223 -3.60 -5.86 -10.19
C ILE A 223 -2.11 -6.05 -9.94
N LEU A 224 -1.77 -6.87 -8.96
CA LEU A 224 -0.40 -7.16 -8.58
C LEU A 224 0.01 -8.54 -9.08
N LYS A 225 1.05 -8.57 -9.92
CA LYS A 225 1.58 -9.83 -10.46
C LYS A 225 2.31 -10.62 -9.40
N ILE A 226 2.02 -11.92 -9.33
CA ILE A 226 2.79 -12.86 -8.50
C ILE A 226 4.16 -13.11 -9.12
N LEU A 227 5.20 -12.81 -8.35
CA LEU A 227 6.59 -13.04 -8.72
C LEU A 227 7.06 -14.40 -8.21
N PRO A 228 7.93 -15.09 -8.97
CA PRO A 228 8.60 -16.29 -8.47
C PRO A 228 9.45 -15.98 -7.24
N ASP A 229 9.56 -16.95 -6.33
CA ASP A 229 10.32 -16.77 -5.09
C ASP A 229 11.83 -16.90 -5.27
N LYS A 230 12.24 -17.64 -6.29
CA LYS A 230 13.64 -17.94 -6.57
C LYS A 230 13.89 -18.00 -8.06
N PHE A 231 15.15 -17.83 -8.43
CA PHE A 231 15.57 -18.10 -9.79
C PHE A 231 15.53 -19.62 -10.04
N ASP A 232 14.86 -20.04 -11.10
CA ASP A 232 14.93 -21.42 -11.58
C ASP A 232 14.80 -21.44 -13.11
N VAL A 233 15.31 -22.52 -13.71
CA VAL A 233 15.24 -22.72 -15.16
C VAL A 233 14.68 -24.11 -15.40
N TYR A 234 13.59 -24.15 -16.15
CA TYR A 234 12.86 -25.37 -16.45
C TYR A 234 13.46 -26.06 -17.67
N GLN A 235 13.36 -27.39 -17.69
CA GLN A 235 13.79 -28.18 -18.84
C GLN A 235 13.19 -27.63 -20.12
N ASN A 236 14.04 -27.46 -21.15
CA ASN A 236 13.59 -27.00 -22.45
C ASN A 236 12.53 -27.96 -23.03
N TYR A 237 11.50 -27.43 -23.67
CA TYR A 237 10.46 -28.22 -24.30
C TYR A 237 10.21 -27.74 -25.74
N PRO A 238 10.21 -28.66 -26.73
CA PRO A 238 10.50 -30.09 -26.59
C PRO A 238 11.99 -30.38 -26.30
N ASN A 239 12.31 -31.56 -25.75
CA ASN A 239 13.67 -32.11 -25.67
C ASN A 239 13.62 -33.65 -25.72
N PRO A 240 14.10 -34.30 -26.80
CA PRO A 240 14.73 -33.71 -27.98
C PRO A 240 13.81 -32.78 -28.77
N PHE A 241 14.37 -31.83 -29.52
CA PHE A 241 13.61 -30.88 -30.33
C PHE A 241 14.01 -30.91 -31.80
N ASN A 242 13.12 -30.44 -32.67
CA ASN A 242 13.39 -30.19 -34.09
C ASN A 242 13.03 -28.73 -34.40
N ALA A 243 13.92 -28.05 -35.14
CA ALA A 243 13.88 -26.62 -35.49
C ALA A 243 13.97 -25.62 -34.32
N GLU A 244 13.20 -25.78 -33.26
CA GLU A 244 13.22 -24.85 -32.11
C GLU A 244 12.83 -25.50 -30.78
N THR A 245 13.26 -24.88 -29.68
CA THR A 245 12.88 -25.27 -28.32
C THR A 245 12.66 -24.04 -27.45
N ILE A 246 11.77 -24.15 -26.47
CA ILE A 246 11.45 -23.08 -25.54
C ILE A 246 12.08 -23.41 -24.19
N ILE A 247 12.85 -22.47 -23.66
CA ILE A 247 13.38 -22.51 -22.30
C ILE A 247 12.64 -21.51 -21.45
N ARG A 248 11.96 -22.00 -20.41
CA ARG A 248 11.28 -21.16 -19.42
C ARG A 248 12.19 -20.96 -18.21
N TYR A 249 12.15 -19.78 -17.62
CA TYR A 249 12.86 -19.50 -16.38
C TYR A 249 12.11 -18.47 -15.55
N ASP A 250 12.26 -18.64 -14.24
CA ASP A 250 11.69 -17.78 -13.23
C ASP A 250 12.73 -16.76 -12.78
N LEU A 251 12.33 -15.50 -12.69
CA LEU A 251 13.19 -14.41 -12.27
C LEU A 251 12.55 -13.65 -11.09
N PRO A 252 13.05 -13.78 -9.85
CA PRO A 252 12.40 -13.21 -8.67
C PRO A 252 12.52 -11.69 -8.56
N LYS A 253 13.58 -11.12 -9.13
CA LYS A 253 13.87 -9.67 -9.10
C LYS A 253 14.55 -9.25 -10.40
N SER A 254 14.53 -7.95 -10.71
CA SER A 254 15.17 -7.46 -11.92
C SER A 254 16.69 -7.67 -11.87
N GLU A 255 17.24 -8.35 -12.88
CA GLU A 255 18.65 -8.69 -12.98
C GLU A 255 19.08 -8.72 -14.46
N ASP A 256 20.39 -8.69 -14.69
CA ASP A 256 20.95 -9.02 -16.01
C ASP A 256 20.93 -10.54 -16.20
N VAL A 257 20.35 -10.99 -17.32
CA VAL A 257 20.22 -12.41 -17.66
C VAL A 257 21.11 -12.73 -18.85
N SER A 258 22.09 -13.61 -18.65
CA SER A 258 22.94 -14.12 -19.73
C SER A 258 22.55 -15.55 -20.06
N ILE A 259 22.29 -15.79 -21.34
CA ILE A 259 21.99 -17.11 -21.87
C ILE A 259 23.10 -17.46 -22.85
N LYS A 260 23.73 -18.62 -22.64
CA LYS A 260 24.80 -19.14 -23.47
C LYS A 260 24.54 -20.59 -23.82
N ILE A 261 24.89 -20.98 -25.03
CA ILE A 261 24.76 -22.36 -25.51
C ILE A 261 26.13 -22.82 -25.97
N TYR A 262 26.52 -24.00 -25.52
CA TYR A 262 27.80 -24.64 -25.82
C TYR A 262 27.60 -25.95 -26.55
N ASP A 263 28.54 -26.33 -27.41
CA ASP A 263 28.62 -27.69 -27.95
C ASP A 263 29.28 -28.67 -26.96
N ILE A 264 29.40 -29.94 -27.36
CA ILE A 264 29.95 -31.01 -26.50
C ILE A 264 31.42 -30.84 -26.11
N ILE A 265 32.18 -30.02 -26.85
CA ILE A 265 33.59 -29.73 -26.56
C ILE A 265 33.74 -28.40 -25.81
N GLY A 266 32.63 -27.74 -25.45
CA GLY A 266 32.62 -26.52 -24.65
C GLY A 266 32.80 -25.23 -25.44
N ARG A 267 32.69 -25.24 -26.78
CA ARG A 267 32.73 -24.00 -27.56
C ARG A 267 31.40 -23.27 -27.44
N GLU A 268 31.44 -21.97 -27.21
CA GLU A 268 30.26 -21.11 -27.20
C GLU A 268 29.70 -20.98 -28.63
N ILE A 269 28.48 -21.47 -28.82
CA ILE A 269 27.76 -21.49 -30.09
C ILE A 269 26.84 -20.29 -30.21
N TYR A 270 26.18 -19.93 -29.12
CA TYR A 270 25.20 -18.85 -29.07
C TYR A 270 25.28 -18.13 -27.74
N SER A 271 25.08 -16.81 -27.75
CA SER A 271 25.02 -16.01 -26.53
C SER A 271 24.06 -14.83 -26.69
N VAL A 272 23.24 -14.57 -25.68
CA VAL A 272 22.44 -13.35 -25.56
C VAL A 272 22.53 -12.81 -24.13
N LEU A 273 22.52 -11.48 -24.00
CA LEU A 273 22.50 -10.77 -22.74
C LEU A 273 21.28 -9.84 -22.70
N TYR A 274 20.35 -10.13 -21.80
CA TYR A 274 19.24 -9.23 -21.47
C TYR A 274 19.65 -8.37 -20.29
N LYS A 275 19.77 -7.06 -20.52
CA LYS A 275 20.07 -6.10 -19.45
C LYS A 275 18.80 -5.73 -18.70
N LYS A 276 18.86 -5.73 -17.36
CA LYS A 276 17.77 -5.36 -16.45
C LYS A 276 16.43 -6.00 -16.84
N GLN A 277 16.45 -7.31 -17.05
CA GLN A 277 15.23 -8.03 -17.37
C GLN A 277 14.22 -7.91 -16.22
N LYS A 278 12.94 -7.74 -16.55
CA LYS A 278 11.89 -7.58 -15.53
C LYS A 278 11.64 -8.91 -14.80
N PRO A 279 11.36 -8.88 -13.49
CA PRO A 279 11.01 -10.07 -12.74
C PRO A 279 9.72 -10.71 -13.27
N GLY A 280 9.55 -12.00 -13.00
CA GLY A 280 8.42 -12.80 -13.43
C GLY A 280 8.85 -14.10 -14.13
N LYS A 281 7.86 -14.77 -14.71
CA LYS A 281 8.05 -15.98 -15.52
C LYS A 281 8.42 -15.54 -16.94
N ASN A 282 9.62 -15.91 -17.40
CA ASN A 282 10.18 -15.50 -18.67
C ASN A 282 10.45 -16.72 -19.57
N SER A 283 10.62 -16.48 -20.87
CA SER A 283 10.99 -17.52 -21.83
C SER A 283 12.02 -17.04 -22.84
N PHE A 284 12.84 -17.98 -23.31
CA PHE A 284 13.80 -17.82 -24.39
C PHE A 284 13.57 -18.93 -25.41
N ILE A 285 13.53 -18.57 -26.69
CA ILE A 285 13.34 -19.52 -27.80
C ILE A 285 14.67 -19.63 -28.53
N TRP A 286 15.20 -20.85 -28.62
CA TRP A 286 16.38 -21.12 -29.44
C TRP A 286 15.98 -21.87 -30.70
N LYS A 287 16.40 -21.39 -31.86
CA LYS A 287 16.06 -21.95 -33.18
C LYS A 287 17.22 -22.73 -33.81
N GLY A 288 18.20 -23.14 -33.00
CA GLY A 288 19.42 -23.77 -33.49
C GLY A 288 20.37 -22.81 -34.20
N ASP A 289 20.20 -21.50 -34.02
CA ASP A 289 21.06 -20.46 -34.57
C ASP A 289 22.39 -20.33 -33.81
N SER A 290 23.42 -19.85 -34.50
CA SER A 290 24.76 -19.62 -33.94
C SER A 290 25.21 -18.15 -34.08
N ASN A 291 26.13 -17.72 -33.21
CA ASN A 291 26.71 -16.37 -33.20
C ASN A 291 27.45 -16.01 -34.50
N ILE A 292 27.97 -17.01 -35.23
CA ILE A 292 28.67 -16.81 -36.51
C ILE A 292 27.73 -16.87 -37.73
N GLY A 293 26.42 -16.98 -37.49
CA GLY A 293 25.40 -17.12 -38.52
C GLY A 293 25.10 -18.57 -38.91
N GLY A 294 23.89 -18.81 -39.40
CA GLY A 294 23.42 -20.13 -39.82
C GLY A 294 22.96 -21.05 -38.69
N LEU A 295 22.50 -22.24 -39.08
CA LEU A 295 21.97 -23.26 -38.18
C LEU A 295 23.04 -24.29 -37.81
N VAL A 296 23.00 -24.74 -36.57
CA VAL A 296 23.86 -25.83 -36.10
C VAL A 296 23.36 -27.21 -36.55
N SER A 297 24.24 -28.21 -36.46
CA SER A 297 23.93 -29.60 -36.76
C SER A 297 23.12 -30.29 -35.67
N SER A 298 22.47 -31.40 -35.98
CA SER A 298 21.89 -32.29 -34.95
C SER A 298 22.97 -32.70 -33.95
N GLY A 299 22.61 -32.80 -32.67
CA GLY A 299 23.58 -33.12 -31.65
C GLY A 299 23.17 -32.70 -30.24
N MET A 300 24.11 -32.90 -29.32
CA MET A 300 23.97 -32.52 -27.92
C MET A 300 24.56 -31.13 -27.70
N TYR A 301 23.83 -30.31 -26.96
CA TYR A 301 24.20 -28.95 -26.58
C TYR A 301 23.99 -28.74 -25.08
N PHE A 302 24.74 -27.81 -24.51
CA PHE A 302 24.59 -27.39 -23.13
C PHE A 302 24.16 -25.93 -23.06
N LEU A 303 22.99 -25.69 -22.49
CA LEU A 303 22.55 -24.35 -22.14
C LEU A 303 23.12 -23.97 -20.77
N GLN A 304 23.52 -22.72 -20.65
CA GLN A 304 23.80 -22.05 -19.39
C GLN A 304 22.97 -20.77 -19.34
N ILE A 305 22.15 -20.62 -18.30
CA ILE A 305 21.46 -19.36 -18.00
C ILE A 305 21.95 -18.88 -16.63
N SER A 306 22.31 -17.60 -16.54
CA SER A 306 22.69 -16.96 -15.29
C SER A 306 21.93 -15.66 -15.07
N ALA A 307 21.52 -15.41 -13.83
CA ALA A 307 20.91 -14.17 -13.37
C ALA A 307 21.60 -13.73 -12.06
N GLY A 308 22.34 -12.63 -12.11
CA GLY A 308 23.18 -12.20 -10.99
C GLY A 308 24.20 -13.27 -10.59
N LYS A 309 24.09 -13.81 -9.36
CA LYS A 309 24.96 -14.88 -8.83
C LYS A 309 24.44 -16.28 -9.11
N GLU A 310 23.18 -16.41 -9.53
CA GLU A 310 22.55 -17.70 -9.78
C GLU A 310 22.89 -18.19 -11.19
N LEU A 311 23.13 -19.50 -11.32
CA LEU A 311 23.49 -20.13 -12.59
C LEU A 311 22.89 -21.52 -12.69
N LYS A 312 22.22 -21.80 -13.81
CA LYS A 312 21.70 -23.12 -14.15
C LYS A 312 22.29 -23.60 -15.46
N ARG A 313 22.56 -24.91 -15.54
CA ARG A 313 22.98 -25.59 -16.76
C ARG A 313 22.03 -26.72 -17.08
N MET A 314 21.77 -26.94 -18.37
CA MET A 314 20.97 -28.06 -18.82
C MET A 314 21.46 -28.61 -20.15
N LYS A 315 21.21 -29.91 -20.36
CA LYS A 315 21.48 -30.61 -21.61
C LYS A 315 20.27 -30.49 -22.54
N MET A 316 20.54 -30.19 -23.80
CA MET A 316 19.56 -30.13 -24.89
C MET A 316 19.99 -31.07 -26.02
N ILE A 317 19.02 -31.67 -26.71
CA ILE A 317 19.25 -32.56 -27.85
C ILE A 317 18.49 -32.02 -29.05
N LEU A 318 19.21 -31.59 -30.09
CA LEU A 318 18.65 -31.18 -31.37
C LEU A 318 18.62 -32.37 -32.32
N LEU A 319 17.45 -32.65 -32.88
CA LEU A 319 17.19 -33.57 -33.98
C LEU A 319 16.81 -32.76 -35.22
N LYS A 320 17.32 -33.16 -36.37
CA LYS A 320 17.05 -32.53 -37.67
C LYS A 320 16.73 -33.63 -38.66
#